data_AF-A0AA40C549-F1
#
_entry.id   AF-A0AA40C549-F1
#
_cell.length_a   1.000
_cell.length_b   1.000
_cell.length_c   1.000
_cell.angle_alpha   90.00
_cell.angle_beta   90.00
_cell.angle_gamma   90.00
#
_symmetry.space_group_name_H-M   'P 1'
#
loop_
_entity.id
_entity.type
_entity.pdbx_description
1 polymer ?
#
loop_
_entity_poly.entity_id
_entity_poly.type
_entity_poly.pdbx_seq_one_letter_code
_entity_poly.pdbx_strand_id
1 'polypeptide(L)'
;MAGPNDISDPLANFQARMNQILAQANAQLQQSEHDLQAEFHHQEAQIHQPSSNSSAPGPPSYAAHPTSSTTLATAPLTCEGRNPVSSTHWYGWPDCCICTHCFTTFAANTPLAYAMPFQGEFVSSHTTCDLYSPRQRARYLEACKTRDVEPLLAASRERSVVWQETVGVILGREAERDLARAKAQTMDVSAAHNAMIERYSGLKVSFGDEVRDEWRTDSGGVYSSWNGVVAEREGKEAEELWTEAANLQGGNGELIAKLEARWAAVE
;
A
#
# COMPACT_ATOMS: atom_id res chain seq x y z
N MET A 1 -62.44 1.59 5.51
CA MET A 1 -61.46 1.55 6.62
C MET A 1 -60.13 1.11 6.03
N ALA A 2 -59.26 2.06 5.69
CA ALA A 2 -57.91 1.78 5.18
C ALA A 2 -56.93 2.06 6.31
N GLY A 3 -56.04 1.11 6.59
CA GLY A 3 -55.05 1.19 7.67
C GLY A 3 -54.01 2.29 7.44
N PRO A 4 -53.38 2.80 8.51
CA PRO A 4 -52.39 3.86 8.40
C PRO A 4 -51.18 3.36 7.61
N ASN A 5 -50.87 4.05 6.52
CA ASN A 5 -49.70 3.81 5.68
C ASN A 5 -48.43 3.92 6.53
N ASP A 6 -47.67 2.85 6.51
CA ASP A 6 -46.31 2.72 7.03
C ASP A 6 -45.38 3.57 6.15
N ILE A 7 -45.31 4.87 6.46
CA ILE A 7 -44.31 5.77 5.86
C ILE A 7 -43.03 5.53 6.65
N SER A 8 -42.28 4.51 6.25
CA SER A 8 -40.91 4.29 6.72
C SER A 8 -40.12 5.59 6.55
N ASP A 9 -39.67 6.15 7.68
CA ASP A 9 -38.99 7.45 7.74
C ASP A 9 -37.77 7.47 6.80
N PRO A 10 -37.80 8.23 5.70
CA PRO A 10 -36.71 8.27 4.74
C PRO A 10 -35.39 8.76 5.36
N LEU A 11 -35.45 9.51 6.47
CA LEU A 11 -34.27 9.92 7.22
C LEU A 11 -33.63 8.73 7.97
N ALA A 12 -34.44 7.89 8.60
CA ALA A 12 -33.96 6.68 9.28
C ALA A 12 -33.29 5.71 8.30
N ASN A 13 -33.85 5.59 7.09
CA ASN A 13 -33.28 4.73 6.05
C ASN A 13 -31.98 5.31 5.47
N PHE A 14 -31.90 6.63 5.27
CA PHE A 14 -30.66 7.29 4.87
C PHE A 14 -29.55 7.15 5.94
N GLN A 15 -29.89 7.37 7.20
CA GLN A 15 -28.95 7.27 8.32
C GLN A 15 -28.44 5.84 8.52
N ALA A 16 -29.32 4.84 8.36
CA ALA A 16 -28.91 3.43 8.37
C ALA A 16 -27.90 3.10 7.26
N ARG A 17 -28.11 3.62 6.04
CA ARG A 17 -27.19 3.42 4.91
C ARG A 17 -25.85 4.12 5.14
N MET A 18 -25.86 5.34 5.68
CA MET A 18 -24.62 6.07 5.98
C MET A 18 -23.80 5.39 7.09
N ASN A 19 -24.44 4.92 8.16
CA ASN A 19 -23.78 4.16 9.22
C ASN A 19 -23.17 2.86 8.68
N GLN A 20 -23.85 2.20 7.74
CA GLN A 20 -23.33 1.00 7.10
C GLN A 20 -22.09 1.30 6.24
N ILE A 21 -22.06 2.43 5.52
CA ILE A 21 -20.90 2.86 4.72
C ILE A 21 -19.71 3.19 5.63
N LEU A 22 -19.93 3.95 6.72
CA LEU A 22 -18.87 4.28 7.68
C LEU A 22 -18.30 3.03 8.36
N ALA A 23 -19.16 2.10 8.76
CA ALA A 23 -18.72 0.82 9.34
C ALA A 23 -17.89 -0.01 8.35
N GLN A 24 -18.26 -0.03 7.07
CA GLN A 24 -17.49 -0.70 6.02
C GLN A 24 -16.13 -0.05 5.79
N ALA A 25 -16.06 1.29 5.74
CA ALA A 25 -14.82 2.02 5.58
C ALA A 25 -13.85 1.78 6.76
N ASN A 26 -14.36 1.81 8.01
CA ASN A 26 -13.56 1.54 9.19
C ASN A 26 -13.04 0.09 9.23
N ALA A 27 -13.87 -0.89 8.83
CA ALA A 27 -13.44 -2.28 8.73
C ALA A 27 -12.35 -2.47 7.66
N GLN A 28 -12.44 -1.77 6.53
CA GLN A 28 -11.41 -1.81 5.49
C GLN A 28 -10.08 -1.22 5.95
N LEU A 29 -10.12 -0.11 6.70
CA LEU A 29 -8.93 0.49 7.31
C LEU A 29 -8.25 -0.47 8.29
N GLN A 30 -9.01 -1.07 9.21
CA GLN A 30 -8.49 -2.05 10.17
C GLN A 30 -7.90 -3.29 9.48
N GLN A 31 -8.53 -3.75 8.40
CA GLN A 31 -7.99 -4.86 7.62
C GLN A 31 -6.65 -4.48 6.97
N SER A 32 -6.56 -3.27 6.39
CA SER A 32 -5.30 -2.80 5.79
C SER A 32 -4.17 -2.63 6.80
N GLU A 33 -4.47 -2.16 8.03
CA GLU A 33 -3.49 -2.09 9.11
C GLU A 33 -3.00 -3.47 9.54
N HIS A 34 -3.91 -4.44 9.67
CA HIS A 34 -3.56 -5.82 10.01
C HIS A 34 -2.71 -6.47 8.92
N ASP A 35 -3.04 -6.24 7.64
CA ASP A 35 -2.29 -6.78 6.51
C ASP A 35 -0.88 -6.19 6.45
N LEU A 36 -0.71 -4.88 6.67
CA LEU A 36 0.60 -4.23 6.75
C LEU A 36 1.45 -4.74 7.94
N GLN A 37 0.82 -4.96 9.10
CA GLN A 37 1.51 -5.54 10.27
C GLN A 37 1.93 -7.00 10.03
N ALA A 38 1.07 -7.79 9.37
CA ALA A 38 1.39 -9.16 9.00
C ALA A 38 2.54 -9.22 7.98
N GLU A 39 2.56 -8.31 7.01
CA GLU A 39 3.67 -8.17 6.05
C GLU A 39 4.98 -7.81 6.75
N PHE A 40 4.97 -6.86 7.69
CA PHE A 40 6.14 -6.47 8.47
C PHE A 40 6.71 -7.65 9.28
N HIS A 41 5.86 -8.40 9.99
CA HIS A 41 6.30 -9.57 10.75
C HIS A 41 6.76 -10.73 9.85
N HIS A 42 6.15 -10.91 8.68
CA HIS A 42 6.64 -11.90 7.71
C HIS A 42 8.05 -11.54 7.21
N GLN A 43 8.32 -10.25 7.01
CA GLN A 43 9.63 -9.77 6.60
C GLN A 43 10.69 -9.98 7.70
N GLU A 44 10.36 -9.73 8.98
CA GLU A 44 11.25 -10.04 10.11
C GLU A 44 11.57 -11.55 10.23
N ALA A 45 10.59 -12.43 9.97
CA ALA A 45 10.78 -13.87 10.06
C ALA A 45 11.70 -14.44 8.97
N GLN A 46 11.76 -13.81 7.79
CA GLN A 46 12.65 -14.21 6.70
C GLN A 46 14.12 -13.81 6.95
N ILE A 47 14.37 -12.80 7.80
CA ILE A 47 15.73 -12.34 8.14
C ILE A 47 16.46 -13.32 9.07
N HIS A 48 15.74 -14.16 9.81
CA HIS A 48 16.31 -15.04 10.85
C HIS A 48 16.39 -16.53 10.50
N GLN A 49 16.19 -16.95 9.25
CA GLN A 49 16.39 -18.36 8.88
C GLN A 49 17.86 -18.68 8.55
N PRO A 50 18.53 -19.57 9.30
CA PRO A 50 19.84 -20.08 8.90
C PRO A 50 19.68 -21.02 7.71
N SER A 51 20.40 -20.72 6.63
CA SER A 51 20.57 -21.56 5.45
C SER A 51 21.03 -22.98 5.82
N SER A 52 20.16 -23.97 5.63
CA SER A 52 20.51 -25.39 5.67
C SER A 52 20.29 -26.03 4.31
N ASN A 53 21.39 -26.41 3.68
CA ASN A 53 21.46 -27.06 2.38
C ASN A 53 20.94 -28.52 2.37
N SER A 54 20.48 -28.91 1.18
CA SER A 54 20.59 -30.21 0.49
C SER A 54 19.76 -31.42 0.95
N SER A 55 18.93 -31.93 0.03
CA SER A 55 18.94 -33.33 -0.43
C SER A 55 18.12 -33.49 -1.73
N ALA A 56 18.72 -34.10 -2.75
CA ALA A 56 18.10 -34.50 -4.02
C ALA A 56 17.20 -35.76 -3.86
N PRO A 57 16.26 -36.01 -4.79
CA PRO A 57 16.44 -37.19 -5.64
C PRO A 57 15.90 -37.07 -7.09
N GLY A 58 16.68 -37.59 -8.06
CA GLY A 58 16.24 -38.32 -9.27
C GLY A 58 15.48 -37.59 -10.40
N PRO A 59 15.77 -37.88 -11.69
CA PRO A 59 15.05 -37.26 -12.81
C PRO A 59 13.81 -38.07 -13.22
N PRO A 60 12.74 -37.42 -13.72
CA PRO A 60 11.82 -38.09 -14.62
C PRO A 60 11.75 -37.41 -16.00
N SER A 61 12.06 -38.23 -17.00
CA SER A 61 11.29 -38.45 -18.22
C SER A 61 10.68 -37.25 -18.95
N TYR A 62 11.26 -36.99 -20.13
CA TYR A 62 10.67 -36.28 -21.26
C TYR A 62 9.23 -36.75 -21.55
N ALA A 63 8.25 -35.84 -21.44
CA ALA A 63 6.92 -36.02 -22.01
C ALA A 63 6.30 -34.64 -22.34
N ALA A 64 5.95 -34.51 -23.62
CA ALA A 64 5.01 -33.61 -24.29
C ALA A 64 4.46 -32.35 -23.57
N HIS A 65 4.56 -31.23 -24.28
CA HIS A 65 3.81 -29.99 -24.06
C HIS A 65 2.31 -30.23 -23.80
N PRO A 66 1.71 -29.45 -22.91
CA PRO A 66 0.37 -28.94 -23.11
C PRO A 66 0.45 -27.44 -23.42
N THR A 67 -0.02 -27.08 -24.61
CA THR A 67 -0.60 -25.77 -24.88
C THR A 67 -1.68 -25.53 -23.83
N SER A 68 -1.41 -24.63 -22.89
CA SER A 68 -2.43 -24.11 -21.98
C SER A 68 -2.22 -22.61 -21.90
N SER A 69 -3.13 -21.91 -22.59
CA SER A 69 -3.34 -20.48 -22.48
C SER A 69 -3.75 -20.17 -21.03
N THR A 70 -2.76 -19.96 -20.18
CA THR A 70 -2.96 -19.34 -18.86
C THR A 70 -3.19 -17.85 -19.11
N THR A 71 -4.38 -17.39 -18.75
CA THR A 71 -4.74 -15.98 -18.68
C THR A 71 -3.61 -15.23 -17.98
N LEU A 72 -2.87 -14.42 -18.74
CA LEU A 72 -1.87 -13.50 -18.19
C LEU A 72 -2.61 -12.57 -17.24
N ALA A 73 -2.47 -12.81 -15.93
CA ALA A 73 -2.68 -11.79 -14.93
C ALA A 73 -1.88 -10.57 -15.39
N THR A 74 -2.55 -9.42 -15.47
CA THR A 74 -2.08 -8.18 -16.09
C THR A 74 -0.77 -7.71 -15.45
N ALA A 75 0.35 -8.28 -15.90
CA ALA A 75 1.67 -7.73 -15.61
C ALA A 75 1.68 -6.32 -16.22
N PRO A 76 2.11 -5.28 -15.47
CA PRO A 76 2.19 -3.94 -16.00
C PRO A 76 3.01 -3.98 -17.30
N LEU A 77 2.43 -3.41 -18.37
CA LEU A 77 3.04 -3.38 -19.70
C LEU A 77 4.37 -2.61 -19.72
N THR A 78 4.65 -1.87 -18.65
CA THR A 78 5.83 -1.02 -18.43
C THR A 78 6.53 -1.40 -17.14
N CYS A 79 7.83 -1.12 -17.05
CA CYS A 79 8.57 -1.30 -15.81
C CYS A 79 8.24 -0.17 -14.82
N GLU A 80 7.88 -0.52 -13.59
CA GLU A 80 7.58 0.42 -12.48
C GLU A 80 8.84 1.06 -11.86
N GLY A 81 10.01 0.84 -12.48
CA GLY A 81 11.27 1.41 -12.03
C GLY A 81 11.63 0.95 -10.63
N ARG A 82 11.87 1.93 -9.75
CA ARG A 82 12.28 1.71 -8.36
C ARG A 82 11.12 1.33 -7.42
N ASN A 83 9.89 1.38 -7.91
CA ASN A 83 8.72 1.02 -7.11
C ASN A 83 8.63 -0.51 -7.01
N PRO A 84 8.35 -1.05 -5.81
CA PRO A 84 8.18 -2.48 -5.64
C PRO A 84 6.88 -2.94 -6.31
N VAL A 85 6.92 -4.11 -6.92
CA VAL A 85 5.76 -4.76 -7.55
C VAL A 85 5.61 -6.14 -6.93
N SER A 86 4.39 -6.50 -6.54
CA SER A 86 4.01 -7.83 -6.06
C SER A 86 3.16 -8.56 -7.08
N SER A 87 2.96 -9.86 -6.85
CA SER A 87 2.03 -10.69 -7.62
C SER A 87 2.26 -10.65 -9.13
N THR A 88 3.53 -10.72 -9.55
CA THR A 88 3.92 -10.70 -10.96
C THR A 88 4.96 -11.77 -11.28
N HIS A 89 5.20 -11.96 -12.56
CA HIS A 89 6.19 -12.90 -13.06
C HIS A 89 7.56 -12.23 -13.16
N TRP A 90 8.59 -12.93 -12.68
CA TRP A 90 9.96 -12.46 -12.63
C TRP A 90 10.90 -13.38 -13.39
N TYR A 91 11.95 -12.78 -13.94
CA TYR A 91 13.06 -13.43 -14.61
C TYR A 91 14.37 -13.08 -13.90
N GLY A 92 15.46 -13.77 -14.19
CA GLY A 92 16.77 -13.47 -13.61
C GLY A 92 17.16 -14.42 -12.48
N TRP A 93 17.73 -13.86 -11.42
CA TRP A 93 18.25 -14.60 -10.26
C TRP A 93 17.58 -14.11 -8.98
N PRO A 94 17.64 -14.88 -7.87
CA PRO A 94 17.15 -14.44 -6.56
C PRO A 94 17.69 -13.06 -6.14
N ASP A 95 18.95 -12.81 -6.47
CA ASP A 95 19.63 -11.55 -6.15
C ASP A 95 19.50 -10.47 -7.25
N CYS A 96 18.92 -10.79 -8.41
CA CYS A 96 18.81 -9.86 -9.55
C CYS A 96 17.53 -10.15 -10.33
N CYS A 97 16.46 -9.46 -9.94
CA CYS A 97 15.10 -9.70 -10.40
C CYS A 97 14.77 -8.81 -11.60
N ILE A 98 14.21 -9.40 -12.65
CA ILE A 98 13.91 -8.73 -13.91
C ILE A 98 12.41 -8.86 -14.18
N CYS A 99 11.70 -7.73 -14.26
CA CYS A 99 10.28 -7.77 -14.59
C CYS A 99 10.07 -8.20 -16.06
N THR A 100 8.88 -8.72 -16.37
CA THR A 100 8.51 -9.17 -17.74
C THR A 100 8.79 -8.12 -18.81
N HIS A 101 8.54 -6.84 -18.55
CA HIS A 101 8.83 -5.76 -19.49
C HIS A 101 10.32 -5.65 -19.81
N CYS A 102 11.19 -5.57 -18.79
CA CYS A 102 12.63 -5.46 -19.01
C CYS A 102 13.22 -6.75 -19.57
N PHE A 103 12.67 -7.91 -19.22
CA PHE A 103 13.09 -9.17 -19.82
C PHE A 103 12.80 -9.18 -21.32
N THR A 104 11.56 -8.94 -21.73
CA THR A 104 11.14 -9.00 -23.14
C THR A 104 11.82 -7.95 -24.01
N THR A 105 11.98 -6.71 -23.51
CA THR A 105 12.52 -5.59 -24.30
C THR A 105 14.04 -5.54 -24.34
N PHE A 106 14.74 -6.12 -23.35
CA PHE A 106 16.19 -5.98 -23.22
C PHE A 106 16.91 -7.32 -23.04
N ALA A 107 16.48 -8.18 -22.11
CA ALA A 107 17.27 -9.36 -21.74
C ALA A 107 17.00 -10.61 -22.60
N ALA A 108 15.81 -10.76 -23.19
CA ALA A 108 15.33 -12.02 -23.78
C ALA A 108 16.24 -12.57 -24.90
N ASN A 109 16.89 -11.68 -25.67
CA ASN A 109 17.76 -12.05 -26.79
C ASN A 109 19.25 -12.02 -26.42
N THR A 110 19.59 -12.17 -25.13
CA THR A 110 20.97 -12.11 -24.65
C THR A 110 21.50 -13.48 -24.25
N PRO A 111 22.83 -13.71 -24.25
CA PRO A 111 23.42 -15.01 -23.90
C PRO A 111 23.01 -15.55 -22.52
N LEU A 112 22.75 -14.66 -21.57
CA LEU A 112 22.38 -15.05 -20.20
C LEU A 112 20.89 -15.36 -20.02
N ALA A 113 20.03 -15.01 -20.99
CA ALA A 113 18.57 -15.18 -20.86
C ALA A 113 18.18 -16.62 -20.52
N TYR A 114 18.82 -17.60 -21.14
CA TYR A 114 18.55 -19.03 -20.93
C TYR A 114 19.24 -19.61 -19.70
N ALA A 115 20.19 -18.89 -19.10
CA ALA A 115 20.94 -19.34 -17.92
C ALA A 115 20.31 -18.86 -16.60
N MET A 116 19.26 -18.04 -16.67
CA MET A 116 18.56 -17.53 -15.49
C MET A 116 17.74 -18.64 -14.83
N PRO A 117 17.82 -18.82 -13.49
CA PRO A 117 16.97 -19.75 -12.76
C PRO A 117 15.49 -19.31 -12.79
N PHE A 118 15.20 -18.01 -12.70
CA PHE A 118 13.84 -17.50 -12.83
C PHE A 118 13.50 -17.31 -14.31
N GLN A 119 12.46 -18.02 -14.76
CA GLN A 119 11.98 -18.02 -16.14
C GLN A 119 10.48 -17.70 -16.18
N GLY A 120 10.11 -16.56 -15.62
CA GLY A 120 8.71 -16.19 -15.41
C GLY A 120 8.15 -16.89 -14.17
N GLU A 121 8.92 -16.89 -13.08
CA GLU A 121 8.45 -17.40 -11.80
C GLU A 121 7.51 -16.38 -11.15
N PHE A 122 6.37 -16.85 -10.64
CA PHE A 122 5.43 -15.98 -9.95
C PHE A 122 5.93 -15.73 -8.53
N VAL A 123 6.22 -14.46 -8.22
CA VAL A 123 6.67 -14.05 -6.89
C VAL A 123 5.59 -13.17 -6.28
N SER A 124 5.04 -13.61 -5.14
CA SER A 124 4.02 -12.88 -4.40
C SER A 124 4.61 -11.74 -3.57
N SER A 125 5.88 -11.83 -3.17
CA SER A 125 6.55 -10.78 -2.41
C SER A 125 6.78 -9.52 -3.25
N HIS A 126 6.85 -8.38 -2.57
CA HIS A 126 7.18 -7.10 -3.17
C HIS A 126 8.66 -7.09 -3.59
N THR A 127 8.91 -6.96 -4.89
CA THR A 127 10.25 -6.97 -5.47
C THR A 127 10.40 -5.83 -6.48
N THR A 128 11.61 -5.28 -6.61
CA THR A 128 11.93 -4.24 -7.60
C THR A 128 12.68 -4.82 -8.79
N CYS A 129 12.54 -4.21 -9.96
CA CYS A 129 13.34 -4.58 -11.12
C CYS A 129 14.80 -4.11 -10.96
N ASP A 130 15.76 -4.95 -11.32
CA ASP A 130 17.18 -4.57 -11.39
C ASP A 130 17.52 -3.89 -12.72
N LEU A 131 16.86 -4.29 -13.80
CA LEU A 131 17.14 -3.79 -15.14
C LEU A 131 16.33 -2.54 -15.53
N TYR A 132 15.71 -1.83 -14.59
CA TYR A 132 15.28 -0.46 -14.90
C TYR A 132 16.47 0.51 -14.94
N SER A 133 17.53 0.22 -14.17
CA SER A 133 18.71 1.07 -14.04
C SER A 133 19.62 0.97 -15.26
N PRO A 134 20.00 2.09 -15.90
CA PRO A 134 20.96 2.09 -17.00
C PRO A 134 22.32 1.50 -16.62
N ARG A 135 22.80 1.77 -15.39
CA ARG A 135 24.06 1.24 -14.87
C ARG A 135 23.99 -0.27 -14.66
N GLN A 136 22.89 -0.78 -14.12
CA GLN A 136 22.70 -2.22 -13.95
C GLN A 136 22.56 -2.94 -15.29
N ARG A 137 21.92 -2.31 -16.30
CA ARG A 137 21.93 -2.80 -17.69
C ARG A 137 23.35 -2.89 -18.26
N ALA A 138 24.21 -1.91 -17.99
CA ALA A 138 25.60 -1.96 -18.44
C ALA A 138 26.34 -3.16 -17.81
N ARG A 139 26.18 -3.38 -16.50
CA ARG A 139 26.73 -4.56 -15.81
C ARG A 139 26.18 -5.87 -16.37
N TYR A 140 24.89 -5.92 -16.70
CA TYR A 140 24.27 -7.09 -17.31
C TYR A 140 24.90 -7.41 -18.67
N LEU A 141 25.17 -6.39 -19.50
CA LEU A 141 25.85 -6.59 -20.78
C LEU A 141 27.30 -7.04 -20.61
N GLU A 142 28.02 -6.55 -19.59
CA GLU A 142 29.36 -7.05 -19.28
C GLU A 142 29.34 -8.51 -18.82
N ALA A 143 28.35 -8.91 -18.00
CA ALA A 143 28.14 -10.30 -17.63
C ALA A 143 27.82 -11.17 -18.86
N CYS A 144 27.07 -10.65 -19.84
CA CYS A 144 26.82 -11.35 -21.11
C CYS A 144 28.10 -11.57 -21.93
N LYS A 145 29.02 -10.60 -21.94
CA LYS A 145 30.29 -10.68 -22.68
C LYS A 145 31.26 -11.67 -22.03
N THR A 146 31.40 -11.60 -20.71
CA THR A 146 32.34 -12.40 -19.93
C THR A 146 31.81 -13.80 -19.59
N ARG A 147 30.48 -13.98 -19.67
CA ARG A 147 29.75 -15.15 -19.16
C ARG A 147 29.95 -15.38 -17.65
N ASP A 148 30.34 -14.34 -16.93
CA ASP A 148 30.44 -14.33 -15.48
C ASP A 148 29.33 -13.43 -14.90
N VAL A 149 28.42 -14.05 -14.16
CA VAL A 149 27.26 -13.37 -13.57
C VAL A 149 27.57 -12.83 -12.17
N GLU A 150 28.64 -13.29 -11.53
CA GLU A 150 28.90 -12.96 -10.12
C GLU A 150 29.06 -11.45 -9.87
N PRO A 151 29.78 -10.68 -10.71
CA PRO A 151 29.88 -9.23 -10.53
C PRO A 151 28.53 -8.51 -10.64
N LEU A 152 27.61 -9.02 -11.47
CA LEU A 152 26.26 -8.48 -11.60
C LEU A 152 25.45 -8.75 -10.32
N LEU A 153 25.48 -9.99 -9.82
CA LEU A 153 24.74 -10.39 -8.63
C LEU A 153 25.26 -9.68 -7.37
N ALA A 154 26.58 -9.57 -7.22
CA ALA A 154 27.18 -8.82 -6.12
C ALA A 154 26.72 -7.35 -6.11
N ALA A 155 26.67 -6.71 -7.28
CA ALA A 155 26.19 -5.35 -7.41
C ALA A 155 24.68 -5.22 -7.13
N SER A 156 23.86 -6.18 -7.55
CA SER A 156 22.42 -6.18 -7.23
C SER A 156 22.15 -6.41 -5.75
N ARG A 157 22.91 -7.28 -5.06
CA ARG A 157 22.81 -7.44 -3.60
C ARG A 157 23.12 -6.15 -2.84
N GLU A 158 24.24 -5.49 -3.17
CA GLU A 158 24.60 -4.20 -2.59
C GLU A 158 23.48 -3.16 -2.80
N ARG A 159 22.97 -3.12 -4.03
CA ARG A 159 21.88 -2.23 -4.42
C ARG A 159 20.59 -2.50 -3.64
N SER A 160 20.19 -3.76 -3.44
CA SER A 160 19.00 -4.10 -2.66
C SER A 160 19.10 -3.65 -1.21
N VAL A 161 20.27 -3.78 -0.59
CA VAL A 161 20.52 -3.26 0.77
C VAL A 161 20.36 -1.75 0.80
N VAL A 162 21.00 -1.03 -0.13
CA VAL A 162 20.89 0.43 -0.19
C VAL A 162 19.45 0.86 -0.49
N TRP A 163 18.73 0.15 -1.34
CA TRP A 163 17.32 0.43 -1.64
C TRP A 163 16.46 0.35 -0.38
N GLN A 164 16.59 -0.72 0.39
CA GLN A 164 15.82 -0.91 1.64
C GLN A 164 16.09 0.23 2.63
N GLU A 165 17.36 0.62 2.78
CA GLU A 165 17.78 1.68 3.68
C GLU A 165 17.45 3.10 3.17
N THR A 166 17.05 3.26 1.90
CA THR A 166 16.80 4.58 1.30
C THR A 166 15.40 4.68 0.71
N VAL A 167 15.18 4.13 -0.49
CA VAL A 167 13.92 4.21 -1.22
C VAL A 167 12.79 3.57 -0.43
N GLY A 168 13.03 2.44 0.25
CA GLY A 168 12.04 1.81 1.13
C GLY A 168 11.58 2.75 2.25
N VAL A 169 12.51 3.46 2.87
CA VAL A 169 12.20 4.46 3.92
C VAL A 169 11.43 5.65 3.34
N ILE A 170 11.80 6.14 2.15
CA ILE A 170 11.10 7.25 1.48
C ILE A 170 9.65 6.83 1.19
N LEU A 171 9.45 5.69 0.52
CA LEU A 171 8.12 5.18 0.17
C LEU A 171 7.26 4.92 1.41
N GLY A 172 7.85 4.38 2.49
CA GLY A 172 7.14 4.18 3.76
C GLY A 172 6.63 5.48 4.36
N ARG A 173 7.44 6.54 4.35
CA ARG A 173 7.03 7.87 4.84
C ARG A 173 5.98 8.53 3.96
N GLU A 174 6.04 8.32 2.65
CA GLU A 174 5.00 8.77 1.74
C GLU A 174 3.67 8.05 2.00
N ALA A 175 3.70 6.73 2.21
CA ALA A 175 2.53 5.94 2.55
C ALA A 175 1.91 6.38 3.90
N GLU A 176 2.72 6.62 4.92
CA GLU A 176 2.27 7.13 6.22
C GLU A 176 1.57 8.49 6.08
N ARG A 177 2.16 9.42 5.32
CA ARG A 177 1.55 10.71 5.03
C ARG A 177 0.21 10.57 4.31
N ASP A 178 0.15 9.71 3.31
CA ASP A 178 -1.06 9.54 2.51
C ASP A 178 -2.18 8.88 3.33
N LEU A 179 -1.84 7.95 4.22
CA LEU A 179 -2.78 7.37 5.19
C LEU A 179 -3.28 8.42 6.20
N ALA A 180 -2.40 9.24 6.76
CA ALA A 180 -2.79 10.31 7.69
C ALA A 180 -3.77 11.30 7.04
N ARG A 181 -3.54 11.67 5.77
CA ARG A 181 -4.45 12.52 5.00
C ARG A 181 -5.79 11.84 4.73
N ALA A 182 -5.79 10.57 4.32
CA ALA A 182 -7.02 9.83 4.06
C ALA A 182 -7.88 9.70 5.34
N LYS A 183 -7.23 9.48 6.48
CA LYS A 183 -7.88 9.44 7.79
C LYS A 183 -8.48 10.80 8.15
N ALA A 184 -7.72 11.89 8.01
CA ALA A 184 -8.20 13.24 8.28
C ALA A 184 -9.41 13.61 7.41
N GLN A 185 -9.37 13.32 6.10
CA GLN A 185 -10.48 13.54 5.18
C GLN A 185 -11.74 12.76 5.58
N THR A 186 -11.58 11.51 6.02
CA THR A 186 -12.70 10.67 6.45
C THR A 186 -13.35 11.23 7.71
N MET A 187 -12.53 11.70 8.66
CA MET A 187 -13.01 12.30 9.91
C MET A 187 -13.69 13.64 9.67
N ASP A 188 -13.18 14.48 8.75
CA ASP A 188 -13.86 15.73 8.35
C ASP A 188 -15.25 15.46 7.77
N VAL A 189 -15.39 14.46 6.90
CA VAL A 189 -16.68 14.09 6.31
C VAL A 189 -17.64 13.57 7.38
N SER A 190 -17.16 12.75 8.32
CA SER A 190 -17.97 12.25 9.44
C SER A 190 -18.40 13.39 10.38
N ALA A 191 -17.48 14.29 10.73
CA ALA A 191 -17.77 15.44 11.57
C ALA A 191 -18.81 16.37 10.93
N ALA A 192 -18.68 16.64 9.63
CA ALA A 192 -19.65 17.44 8.87
C ALA A 192 -21.04 16.77 8.82
N HIS A 193 -21.09 15.45 8.67
CA HIS A 193 -22.33 14.68 8.72
C HIS A 193 -23.02 14.80 10.08
N ASN A 194 -22.27 14.59 11.16
CA ASN A 194 -22.79 14.66 12.52
C ASN A 194 -23.23 16.09 12.90
N ALA A 195 -22.49 17.11 12.45
CA ALA A 195 -22.87 18.52 12.62
C ALA A 195 -24.16 18.87 11.87
N MET A 196 -24.39 18.27 10.69
CA MET A 196 -25.64 18.43 9.96
C MET A 196 -26.82 17.85 10.75
N ILE A 197 -26.68 16.65 11.31
CA ILE A 197 -27.75 16.04 12.13
C ILE A 197 -28.03 16.88 13.39
N GLU A 198 -26.98 17.35 14.07
CA GLU A 198 -27.10 18.26 15.22
C GLU A 198 -27.92 19.51 14.87
N ARG A 199 -27.68 20.10 13.70
CA ARG A 199 -28.44 21.27 13.24
C ARG A 199 -29.93 20.96 13.07
N TYR A 200 -30.29 19.77 12.62
CA TYR A 200 -31.69 19.34 12.54
C TYR A 200 -32.31 19.12 13.92
N SER A 201 -31.58 18.50 14.85
CA SER A 201 -32.04 18.35 16.24
C SER A 201 -32.30 19.70 16.92
N GLY A 202 -31.41 20.68 16.74
CA GLY A 202 -31.60 22.03 17.27
C GLY A 202 -32.83 22.75 16.69
N LEU A 203 -33.19 22.47 15.43
CA LEU A 203 -34.42 22.99 14.82
C LEU A 203 -35.66 22.40 15.49
N LYS A 204 -35.71 21.08 15.76
CA LYS A 204 -36.85 20.44 16.45
C LYS A 204 -37.12 21.04 17.82
N VAL A 205 -36.05 21.27 18.61
CA VAL A 205 -36.16 21.94 19.92
C VAL A 205 -36.72 23.36 19.76
N SER A 206 -36.32 24.09 18.71
CA SER A 206 -36.79 25.46 18.44
C SER A 206 -38.27 25.53 18.03
N PHE A 207 -38.82 24.46 17.43
CA PHE A 207 -40.23 24.37 17.07
C PHE A 207 -41.11 23.77 18.17
N GLY A 208 -40.55 23.46 19.35
CA GLY A 208 -41.31 23.05 20.54
C GLY A 208 -41.74 21.58 20.55
N ASP A 209 -41.17 20.73 19.69
CA ASP A 209 -41.54 19.32 19.57
C ASP A 209 -40.89 18.42 20.66
N GLU A 210 -39.78 18.83 21.27
CA GLU A 210 -39.02 18.01 22.24
C GLU A 210 -38.47 18.81 23.43
N VAL A 211 -38.32 18.13 24.58
CA VAL A 211 -37.60 18.66 25.76
C VAL A 211 -36.10 18.73 25.43
N ARG A 212 -35.45 19.85 25.80
CA ARG A 212 -34.03 20.09 25.53
C ARG A 212 -33.16 19.20 26.43
N ASP A 213 -32.71 18.07 25.90
CA ASP A 213 -31.58 17.34 26.47
C ASP A 213 -30.28 18.04 26.04
N GLU A 214 -29.55 18.60 27.00
CA GLU A 214 -28.25 19.22 26.76
C GLU A 214 -27.14 18.18 26.87
N TRP A 215 -26.38 18.05 25.80
CA TRP A 215 -25.13 17.31 25.77
C TRP A 215 -23.97 18.29 25.91
N ARG A 216 -23.04 17.99 26.82
CA ARG A 216 -21.86 18.84 27.06
C ARG A 216 -20.59 18.07 26.78
N THR A 217 -19.59 18.78 26.27
CA THR A 217 -18.24 18.26 26.05
C THR A 217 -17.28 18.82 27.10
N ASP A 218 -16.15 18.14 27.30
CA ASP A 218 -15.09 18.58 28.22
C ASP A 218 -14.45 19.91 27.79
N SER A 219 -14.57 20.26 26.51
CA SER A 219 -14.21 21.56 25.95
C SER A 219 -15.22 22.67 26.21
N GLY A 220 -16.33 22.38 26.89
CA GLY A 220 -17.37 23.35 27.22
C GLY A 220 -18.39 23.60 26.11
N GLY A 221 -18.37 22.81 25.03
CA GLY A 221 -19.40 22.81 24.00
C GLY A 221 -20.74 22.33 24.56
N VAL A 222 -21.84 22.93 24.09
CA VAL A 222 -23.21 22.55 24.46
C VAL A 222 -23.99 22.23 23.19
N TYR A 223 -24.58 21.04 23.13
CA TYR A 223 -25.25 20.47 21.96
C TYR A 223 -26.63 19.97 22.32
N SER A 224 -27.52 19.96 21.34
CA SER A 224 -28.88 19.43 21.44
C SER A 224 -28.97 17.93 21.21
N SER A 225 -27.88 17.30 20.72
CA SER A 225 -27.80 15.84 20.53
C SER A 225 -26.39 15.31 20.73
N TRP A 226 -26.27 13.99 20.89
CA TRP A 226 -24.98 13.28 20.91
C TRP A 226 -24.19 13.48 19.61
N ASN A 227 -24.85 13.69 18.46
CA ASN A 227 -24.16 13.92 17.19
C ASN A 227 -23.37 15.25 17.22
N GLY A 228 -23.82 16.26 17.95
CA GLY A 228 -23.05 17.49 18.15
C GLY A 228 -21.74 17.24 18.91
N VAL A 229 -21.78 16.39 19.95
CA VAL A 229 -20.58 15.95 20.70
C VAL A 229 -19.62 15.16 19.82
N VAL A 230 -20.15 14.23 19.02
CA VAL A 230 -19.34 13.42 18.09
C VAL A 230 -18.69 14.32 17.04
N ALA A 231 -19.43 15.26 16.45
CA ALA A 231 -18.91 16.18 15.44
C ALA A 231 -17.76 17.05 15.98
N GLU A 232 -17.88 17.57 17.21
CA GLU A 232 -16.80 18.36 17.81
C GLU A 232 -15.53 17.53 18.04
N ARG A 233 -15.68 16.30 18.56
CA ARG A 233 -14.54 15.39 18.79
C ARG A 233 -13.86 15.02 17.49
N GLU A 234 -14.62 14.54 16.51
CA GLU A 234 -14.09 14.11 15.21
C GLU A 234 -13.43 15.28 14.46
N GLY A 235 -13.99 16.49 14.55
CA GLY A 235 -13.39 17.68 13.95
C GLY A 235 -12.03 18.04 14.56
N LYS A 236 -11.87 17.90 15.88
CA LYS A 236 -10.57 18.12 16.54
C LYS A 236 -9.55 17.05 16.18
N GLU A 237 -9.97 15.78 16.20
CA GLU A 237 -9.11 14.66 15.80
C GLU A 237 -8.68 14.78 14.32
N ALA A 238 -9.56 15.27 13.44
CA ALA A 238 -9.20 15.55 12.05
C ALA A 238 -8.15 16.67 11.93
N GLU A 239 -8.29 17.76 12.70
CA GLU A 239 -7.31 18.86 12.73
C GLU A 239 -5.92 18.41 13.20
N GLU A 240 -5.87 17.54 14.21
CA GLU A 240 -4.62 16.93 14.70
C GLU A 240 -3.95 16.10 13.59
N LEU A 241 -4.71 15.24 12.90
CA LEU A 241 -4.20 14.42 11.80
C LEU A 241 -3.73 15.26 10.59
N TRP A 242 -4.44 16.35 10.28
CA TRP A 242 -3.99 17.29 9.24
C TRP A 242 -2.65 17.94 9.61
N THR A 243 -2.48 18.30 10.89
CA THR A 243 -1.23 18.85 11.41
C THR A 243 -0.10 17.84 11.36
N GLU A 244 -0.37 16.59 11.74
CA GLU A 244 0.57 15.48 11.64
C GLU A 244 1.01 15.23 10.18
N ALA A 245 0.05 15.14 9.25
CA ALA A 245 0.33 14.98 7.83
C ALA A 245 1.19 16.14 7.25
N ALA A 246 0.97 17.37 7.73
CA ALA A 246 1.78 18.53 7.35
C ALA A 246 3.20 18.47 7.94
N ASN A 247 3.36 18.00 9.18
CA ASN A 247 4.66 17.83 9.82
C ASN A 247 5.52 16.75 9.12
N LEU A 248 4.89 15.66 8.69
CA LEU A 248 5.54 14.64 7.86
C LEU A 248 6.06 15.20 6.52
N GLN A 249 5.47 16.29 6.01
CA GLN A 249 5.90 16.96 4.79
C GLN A 249 7.05 17.97 5.02
N GLY A 250 7.02 18.73 6.13
CA GLY A 250 7.99 19.80 6.40
C GLY A 250 9.30 19.33 7.05
N GLY A 251 9.24 18.34 7.96
CA GLY A 251 10.41 17.89 8.73
C GLY A 251 11.34 16.92 7.99
N ASN A 252 10.86 16.28 6.92
CA ASN A 252 11.55 15.17 6.27
C ASN A 252 12.34 15.55 5.02
N GLY A 253 12.27 16.81 4.54
CA GLY A 253 12.89 17.20 3.27
C GLY A 253 14.41 16.98 3.21
N GLU A 254 15.14 17.33 4.27
CA GLU A 254 16.59 17.11 4.34
C GLU A 254 16.95 15.62 4.42
N LEU A 255 16.18 14.84 5.19
CA LEU A 255 16.36 13.39 5.29
C LEU A 255 16.11 12.72 3.93
N ILE A 256 15.00 13.05 3.26
CA ILE A 256 14.66 12.51 1.94
C ILE A 256 15.77 12.85 0.94
N ALA A 257 16.24 14.10 0.89
CA ALA A 257 17.33 14.50 0.00
C ALA A 257 18.62 13.71 0.26
N LYS A 258 18.96 13.46 1.53
CA LYS A 258 20.12 12.63 1.91
C LYS A 258 19.95 11.18 1.47
N LEU A 259 18.76 10.60 1.63
CA LEU A 259 18.46 9.23 1.20
C LEU A 259 18.48 9.11 -0.33
N GLU A 260 17.94 10.09 -1.06
CA GLU A 260 18.00 10.15 -2.52
C GLU A 260 19.44 10.26 -3.03
N ALA A 261 20.29 11.09 -2.39
CA ALA A 261 21.70 11.18 -2.74
C ALA A 261 22.44 9.85 -2.53
N ARG A 262 22.11 9.12 -1.46
CA ARG A 262 22.67 7.79 -1.18
C ARG A 262 22.21 6.76 -2.21
N TRP A 263 20.94 6.81 -2.64
CA TRP A 263 20.43 5.97 -3.71
C TRP A 263 21.10 6.27 -5.06
N ALA A 264 21.27 7.54 -5.39
CA ALA A 264 21.90 7.97 -6.63
C ALA A 264 23.37 7.50 -6.76
N ALA A 265 24.05 7.22 -5.65
CA ALA A 265 25.42 6.69 -5.68
C ALA A 265 25.51 5.23 -6.17
N VAL A 266 24.42 4.44 -6.05
CA VAL A 266 24.39 3.04 -6.48
C VAL A 266 23.72 2.82 -7.84
N GLU A 267 22.99 3.81 -8.33
CA GLU A 267 22.42 3.93 -9.69
C GLU A 267 23.40 4.50 -10.71
#